data_AF-A0A955WRL4-F1
#
_entry.id   AF-A0A955WRL4-F1
#
_cell.length_a   1.000
_cell.length_b   1.000
_cell.length_c   1.000
_cell.angle_alpha   90.00
_cell.angle_beta   90.00
_cell.angle_gamma   90.00
#
_symmetry.space_group_name_H-M   'P 1'
#
loop_
_entity.id
_entity.type
_entity.pdbx_description
1 polymer ?
#
loop_
_entity_poly.entity_id
_entity_poly.type
_entity_poly.pdbx_seq_one_letter_code
_entity_poly.pdbx_strand_id
1 'polypeptide(L)'
;LEGAIQIDVEFEKIFEKELEGLPMPDLRVHGAEVESGSLGITAETGMELTPGEGKDLRRVTAEELPKAVRLRSEEELRLAYTYARAPWGLTLGIKRNKTVETLDAVARHVWLESNVLENGHRVTRATYEVANEDRQFVKLKLPQGSAVLSVKSDGRKVKAVEDDTGTVAIPLPK
;
A
#
# COMPACT_ATOMS: atom_id res chain seq x y z
N LEU A 1 -28.03 21.31 -28.90
CA LEU A 1 -26.57 21.07 -28.80
C LEU A 1 -26.30 19.74 -29.48
N GLU A 2 -25.82 19.78 -30.73
CA GLU A 2 -25.45 18.56 -31.48
C GLU A 2 -24.00 18.20 -31.17
N GLY A 3 -23.77 16.94 -30.80
CA GLY A 3 -22.44 16.37 -30.54
C GLY A 3 -22.09 16.31 -29.05
N ALA A 4 -22.27 15.15 -28.43
CA ALA A 4 -21.63 14.85 -27.14
C ALA A 4 -20.22 14.33 -27.42
N ILE A 5 -19.20 15.00 -26.86
CA ILE A 5 -17.80 14.56 -26.92
C ILE A 5 -17.38 14.18 -25.51
N GLN A 6 -16.85 12.97 -25.35
CA GLN A 6 -16.24 12.55 -24.09
C GLN A 6 -14.78 13.02 -24.06
N ILE A 7 -14.39 13.69 -22.99
CA ILE A 7 -13.02 14.09 -22.70
C ILE A 7 -12.65 13.48 -21.35
N ASP A 8 -11.58 12.69 -21.33
CA ASP A 8 -11.05 12.10 -20.11
C ASP A 8 -9.72 12.78 -19.76
N VAL A 9 -9.60 13.27 -18.53
CA VAL A 9 -8.40 13.96 -18.03
C VAL A 9 -8.00 13.30 -16.72
N GLU A 10 -6.76 12.83 -16.66
CA GLU A 10 -6.13 12.27 -15.46
C GLU A 10 -4.95 13.16 -15.08
N PHE A 11 -4.85 13.49 -13.80
CA PHE A 11 -3.78 14.35 -13.28
C PHE A 11 -3.52 14.04 -11.81
N GLU A 12 -2.29 14.28 -11.38
CA GLU A 12 -1.86 14.08 -10.00
C GLU A 12 -1.53 15.42 -9.33
N LYS A 13 -1.71 15.46 -8.01
CA LYS A 13 -1.19 16.52 -7.16
C LYS A 13 -0.44 15.88 -5.99
N ILE A 14 0.86 16.13 -5.94
CA ILE A 14 1.71 15.69 -4.83
C ILE A 14 1.68 16.74 -3.74
N PHE A 15 1.46 16.32 -2.50
CA PHE A 15 1.51 17.20 -1.33
C PHE A 15 2.83 17.00 -0.59
N GLU A 16 3.54 18.09 -0.32
CA GLU A 16 4.85 18.06 0.35
C GLU A 16 4.76 17.79 1.87
N LYS A 17 3.56 17.95 2.44
CA LYS A 17 3.26 17.76 3.86
C LYS A 17 1.94 17.04 4.02
N GLU A 18 1.80 16.35 5.16
CA GLU A 18 0.54 15.78 5.57
C GLU A 18 -0.50 16.89 5.73
N LEU A 19 -1.67 16.72 5.11
CA LEU A 19 -2.74 17.71 5.13
C LEU A 19 -3.68 17.44 6.30
N GLU A 20 -4.07 18.49 7.01
CA GLU A 20 -5.17 18.43 7.99
C GLU A 20 -6.53 18.15 7.33
N GLY A 21 -6.65 18.45 6.03
CA GLY A 21 -7.80 18.12 5.19
C GLY A 21 -7.43 18.10 3.71
N LEU A 22 -8.06 17.23 2.95
CA LEU A 22 -7.82 17.03 1.52
C LEU A 22 -8.81 17.87 0.69
N PRO A 23 -8.41 19.02 0.12
CA PRO A 23 -9.26 19.78 -0.76
C PRO A 23 -9.42 19.05 -2.10
N MET A 24 -10.66 18.82 -2.50
CA MET A 24 -10.97 18.20 -3.79
C MET A 24 -10.88 19.24 -4.91
N PRO A 25 -10.33 18.89 -6.09
CA PRO A 25 -10.14 19.83 -7.18
C PRO A 25 -11.47 20.18 -7.87
N ASP A 26 -11.82 21.47 -7.86
CA ASP A 26 -12.89 22.04 -8.70
C ASP A 26 -12.37 22.25 -10.13
N LEU A 27 -12.48 21.21 -10.96
CA LEU A 27 -12.11 21.25 -12.38
C LEU A 27 -13.28 21.81 -13.21
N ARG A 28 -13.02 22.91 -13.92
CA ARG A 28 -14.05 23.67 -14.65
C ARG A 28 -13.77 23.75 -16.15
N VAL A 29 -14.82 23.70 -16.95
CA VAL A 29 -14.78 23.98 -18.38
C VAL A 29 -14.88 25.49 -18.58
N HIS A 30 -13.78 26.10 -19.03
CA HIS A 30 -13.75 27.54 -19.27
C HIS A 30 -14.76 27.95 -20.34
N GLY A 31 -15.66 28.87 -20.01
CA GLY A 31 -16.68 29.40 -20.92
C GLY A 31 -17.97 28.56 -20.99
N ALA A 32 -18.12 27.51 -20.17
CA ALA A 32 -19.38 26.78 -20.08
C ALA A 32 -20.47 27.65 -19.44
N GLU A 33 -21.66 27.65 -20.03
CA GLU A 33 -22.84 28.35 -19.48
C GLU A 33 -23.43 27.61 -18.27
N VAL A 34 -23.37 26.28 -18.28
CA VAL A 34 -23.87 25.41 -17.21
C VAL A 34 -22.87 24.29 -17.00
N GLU A 35 -22.52 24.06 -15.73
CA GLU A 35 -21.69 22.94 -15.32
C GLU A 35 -22.30 22.29 -14.09
N SER A 36 -22.58 21.00 -14.20
CA SER A 36 -23.14 20.14 -13.16
C SER A 36 -22.47 18.78 -13.25
N GLY A 37 -22.36 18.08 -12.13
CA GLY A 37 -21.62 16.82 -12.14
C GLY A 37 -21.80 15.98 -10.89
N SER A 38 -21.02 14.92 -10.85
CA SER A 38 -20.99 13.96 -9.75
C SER A 38 -19.55 13.60 -9.43
N LEU A 39 -19.26 13.39 -8.14
CA LEU A 39 -17.95 12.99 -7.64
C LEU A 39 -18.09 11.62 -6.98
N GLY A 40 -17.29 10.67 -7.42
CA GLY A 40 -17.04 9.41 -6.72
C GLY A 40 -15.62 9.45 -6.15
N ILE A 41 -15.47 9.09 -4.89
CA ILE A 41 -14.19 9.19 -4.17
C ILE A 41 -13.85 7.84 -3.55
N THR A 42 -12.71 7.30 -3.92
CA THR A 42 -12.08 6.11 -3.34
C THR A 42 -10.84 6.50 -2.56
N ALA A 43 -10.31 5.55 -1.79
CA ALA A 43 -8.98 5.67 -1.22
C ALA A 43 -8.35 4.28 -1.08
N GLU A 44 -7.02 4.23 -1.01
CA GLU A 44 -6.29 2.98 -0.83
C GLU A 44 -6.62 2.31 0.52
N THR A 45 -6.24 1.04 0.64
CA THR A 45 -6.30 0.28 1.89
C THR A 45 -5.49 0.97 3.00
N GLY A 46 -6.06 1.04 4.20
CA GLY A 46 -5.44 1.73 5.34
C GLY A 46 -5.65 3.24 5.37
N MET A 47 -6.29 3.82 4.35
CA MET A 47 -6.71 5.23 4.38
C MET A 47 -8.19 5.33 4.76
N GLU A 48 -8.50 6.19 5.72
CA GLU A 48 -9.87 6.53 6.11
C GLU A 48 -10.22 7.91 5.54
N LEU A 49 -11.36 7.97 4.87
CA LEU A 49 -11.94 9.21 4.37
C LEU A 49 -13.14 9.57 5.22
N THR A 50 -13.17 10.81 5.71
CA THR A 50 -14.34 11.35 6.40
C THR A 50 -14.90 12.54 5.63
N PRO A 51 -16.23 12.70 5.57
CA PRO A 51 -16.84 13.91 5.03
C PRO A 51 -16.34 15.12 5.82
N GLY A 52 -15.85 16.15 5.12
CA GLY A 52 -15.57 17.45 5.73
C GLY A 52 -16.52 18.52 5.20
N GLU A 53 -16.04 19.76 5.16
CA GLU A 53 -16.85 20.92 4.76
C GLU A 53 -17.11 20.92 3.25
N GLY A 54 -18.38 21.08 2.90
CA GLY A 54 -18.85 21.15 1.51
C GLY A 54 -19.67 22.41 1.26
N LYS A 55 -19.52 22.97 0.06
CA LYS A 55 -20.28 24.13 -0.43
C LYS A 55 -20.84 23.83 -1.82
N ASP A 56 -22.13 24.11 -2.00
CA ASP A 56 -22.84 23.95 -3.28
C ASP A 56 -22.82 22.51 -3.84
N LEU A 57 -22.72 21.52 -2.94
CA LEU A 57 -22.75 20.07 -3.21
C LEU A 57 -23.75 19.38 -2.31
N ARG A 58 -24.28 18.25 -2.77
CA ARG A 58 -25.10 17.33 -1.98
C ARG A 58 -24.40 15.98 -1.88
N ARG A 59 -24.28 15.46 -0.65
CA ARG A 59 -23.84 14.07 -0.41
C ARG A 59 -24.93 13.09 -0.83
N VAL A 60 -24.52 12.02 -1.51
CA VAL A 60 -25.41 10.99 -2.07
C VAL A 60 -24.87 9.60 -1.73
N THR A 61 -25.67 8.55 -1.96
CA THR A 61 -25.15 7.17 -1.93
C THR A 61 -24.45 6.81 -3.24
N ALA A 62 -23.62 5.76 -3.23
CA ALA A 62 -22.95 5.32 -4.44
C ALA A 62 -23.95 4.91 -5.55
N GLU A 63 -25.10 4.35 -5.17
CA GLU A 63 -26.17 3.91 -6.08
C GLU A 63 -26.86 5.07 -6.81
N GLU A 64 -26.90 6.24 -6.18
CA GLU A 64 -27.41 7.47 -6.79
C GLU A 64 -26.48 8.04 -7.88
N LEU A 65 -25.22 7.59 -7.94
CA LEU A 65 -24.28 8.05 -8.97
C LEU A 65 -24.60 7.42 -10.35
N PRO A 66 -24.34 8.17 -11.44
CA PRO A 66 -24.42 7.63 -12.79
C PRO A 66 -23.62 6.34 -12.93
N LYS A 67 -24.17 5.34 -13.63
CA LYS A 67 -23.53 4.02 -13.81
C LYS A 67 -22.10 4.14 -14.36
N ALA A 68 -21.86 5.11 -15.25
CA ALA A 68 -20.54 5.39 -15.82
C ALA A 68 -19.50 5.77 -14.76
N VAL A 69 -19.89 6.47 -13.69
CA VAL A 69 -18.97 6.82 -12.58
C VAL A 69 -18.64 5.57 -11.76
N ARG A 70 -19.65 4.75 -11.44
CA ARG A 70 -19.46 3.51 -10.68
C ARG A 70 -18.58 2.48 -11.40
N LEU A 71 -18.70 2.37 -12.72
CA LEU A 71 -17.93 1.40 -13.51
C LEU A 71 -16.47 1.81 -13.75
N ARG A 72 -16.11 3.07 -13.50
CA ARG A 72 -14.73 3.57 -13.64
C ARG A 72 -13.87 3.34 -12.40
N SER A 73 -14.49 2.94 -11.28
CA SER A 73 -13.80 2.73 -10.02
C SER A 73 -13.37 1.27 -9.91
N GLU A 74 -12.07 1.02 -9.74
CA GLU A 74 -11.55 -0.33 -9.43
C GLU A 74 -11.84 -0.73 -7.97
N GLU A 75 -11.90 0.27 -7.10
CA GLU A 75 -12.15 0.14 -5.66
C GLU A 75 -13.59 0.55 -5.28
N GLU A 76 -14.04 0.18 -4.09
CA GLU A 76 -15.34 0.62 -3.57
C GLU A 76 -15.38 2.15 -3.34
N LEU A 77 -16.43 2.79 -3.86
CA LEU A 77 -16.68 4.22 -3.63
C LEU A 77 -17.01 4.47 -2.16
N ARG A 78 -16.12 5.18 -1.45
CA ARG A 78 -16.29 5.50 -0.02
C ARG A 78 -17.16 6.72 0.21
N LEU A 79 -17.06 7.72 -0.67
CA LEU A 79 -17.88 8.93 -0.61
C LEU A 79 -18.39 9.30 -2.00
N ALA A 80 -19.59 9.86 -2.05
CA ALA A 80 -20.25 10.27 -3.28
C ALA A 80 -20.97 11.62 -3.10
N TYR A 81 -20.84 12.49 -4.10
CA TYR A 81 -21.44 13.82 -4.11
C TYR A 81 -22.01 14.16 -5.50
N THR A 82 -22.98 15.07 -5.54
CA THR A 82 -23.50 15.69 -6.77
C THR A 82 -23.54 17.20 -6.60
N TYR A 83 -23.33 17.95 -7.68
CA TYR A 83 -23.54 19.40 -7.71
C TYR A 83 -24.37 19.79 -8.93
N ALA A 84 -25.27 20.74 -8.73
CA ALA A 84 -26.13 21.25 -9.79
C ALA A 84 -25.50 22.45 -10.52
N ARG A 85 -24.57 23.16 -9.88
CA ARG A 85 -23.85 24.32 -10.43
C ARG A 85 -22.44 24.41 -9.88
N ALA A 86 -21.47 24.70 -10.74
CA ALA A 86 -20.15 25.18 -10.35
C ALA A 86 -20.17 26.71 -10.08
N PRO A 87 -19.24 27.25 -9.29
CA PRO A 87 -18.19 26.54 -8.55
C PRO A 87 -18.75 25.83 -7.32
N TRP A 88 -18.07 24.77 -6.90
CA TRP A 88 -18.34 24.04 -5.66
C TRP A 88 -17.06 23.93 -4.83
N GLY A 89 -17.19 23.58 -3.56
CA GLY A 89 -16.03 23.36 -2.69
C GLY A 89 -16.20 22.14 -1.81
N LEU A 90 -15.18 21.30 -1.70
CA LEU A 90 -15.18 20.13 -0.82
C LEU A 90 -13.79 19.95 -0.21
N THR A 91 -13.74 19.91 1.11
CA THR A 91 -12.56 19.46 1.85
C THR A 91 -12.92 18.18 2.58
N LEU A 92 -12.16 17.11 2.38
CA LEU A 92 -12.35 15.85 3.09
C LEU A 92 -11.42 15.78 4.30
N GLY A 93 -11.87 15.10 5.36
CA GLY A 93 -10.94 14.60 6.37
C GLY A 93 -10.25 13.34 5.84
N ILE A 94 -8.95 13.24 6.10
CA ILE A 94 -8.16 12.07 5.73
C ILE A 94 -7.35 11.61 6.94
N LYS A 95 -7.33 10.30 7.16
CA LYS A 95 -6.55 9.71 8.23
C LYS A 95 -5.93 8.41 7.77
N ARG A 96 -4.63 8.26 7.99
CA ARG A 96 -3.96 6.96 7.81
C ARG A 96 -4.22 6.10 9.04
N ASN A 97 -4.93 5.00 8.85
CA ASN A 97 -5.02 3.97 9.87
C ASN A 97 -3.73 3.16 9.89
N LYS A 98 -3.25 2.84 11.09
CA LYS A 98 -2.10 1.95 11.25
C LYS A 98 -2.57 0.55 10.88
N THR A 99 -1.98 -0.02 9.83
CA THR A 99 -2.07 -1.46 9.59
C THR A 99 -1.58 -2.15 10.85
N VAL A 100 -2.40 -3.02 11.44
CA VAL A 100 -1.96 -3.87 12.53
C VAL A 100 -1.01 -4.88 11.91
N GLU A 101 0.27 -4.85 12.29
CA GLU A 101 1.24 -5.86 11.87
C GLU A 101 0.70 -7.25 12.29
N THR A 102 0.31 -8.05 11.30
CA THR A 102 0.14 -9.48 11.46
C THR A 102 1.52 -10.13 11.51
N LEU A 103 1.60 -11.40 11.95
CA LEU A 103 2.87 -12.12 11.91
C LEU A 103 3.20 -12.50 10.45
N ASP A 104 3.86 -11.61 9.70
CA ASP A 104 4.15 -11.82 8.26
C ASP A 104 5.02 -13.07 8.00
N ALA A 105 5.78 -13.50 9.01
CA ALA A 105 6.54 -14.74 8.98
C ALA A 105 6.73 -15.32 10.40
N VAL A 106 6.49 -16.62 10.55
CA VAL A 106 6.67 -17.36 11.80
C VAL A 106 7.65 -18.52 11.57
N ALA A 107 8.78 -18.50 12.28
CA ALA A 107 9.66 -19.66 12.39
C ALA A 107 9.03 -20.66 13.37
N ARG A 108 8.49 -21.77 12.86
CA ARG A 108 7.80 -22.80 13.65
C ARG A 108 8.77 -23.75 14.34
N HIS A 109 9.81 -24.17 13.61
CA HIS A 109 10.82 -25.11 14.11
C HIS A 109 12.23 -24.68 13.70
N VAL A 110 13.19 -25.02 14.56
CA VAL A 110 14.62 -24.84 14.33
C VAL A 110 15.36 -26.11 14.72
N TRP A 111 16.12 -26.67 13.78
CA TRP A 111 17.07 -27.75 14.03
C TRP A 111 18.50 -27.25 13.87
N LEU A 112 19.34 -27.53 14.86
CA LEU A 112 20.75 -27.15 14.87
C LEU A 112 21.62 -28.40 15.00
N GLU A 113 22.54 -28.58 14.06
CA GLU A 113 23.52 -29.65 14.07
C GLU A 113 24.91 -29.02 14.05
N SER A 114 25.77 -29.37 15.01
CA SER A 114 27.12 -28.81 15.10
C SER A 114 28.17 -29.91 15.09
N ASN A 115 29.17 -29.76 14.22
CA ASN A 115 30.36 -30.59 14.17
C ASN A 115 31.55 -29.78 14.67
N VAL A 116 32.25 -30.29 15.69
CA VAL A 116 33.50 -29.71 16.18
C VAL A 116 34.66 -30.44 15.51
N LEU A 117 35.55 -29.68 14.87
CA LEU A 117 36.71 -30.18 14.15
C LEU A 117 37.94 -30.20 15.08
N GLU A 118 38.91 -31.05 14.77
CA GLU A 118 40.14 -31.21 15.58
C GLU A 118 40.95 -29.91 15.73
N ASN A 119 40.85 -29.02 14.75
CA ASN A 119 41.49 -27.70 14.78
C ASN A 119 40.75 -26.68 15.68
N GLY A 120 39.72 -27.09 16.41
CA GLY A 120 38.93 -26.24 17.30
C GLY A 120 37.83 -25.43 16.60
N HIS A 121 37.68 -25.56 15.28
CA HIS A 121 36.59 -24.92 14.56
C HIS A 121 35.27 -25.67 14.78
N ARG A 122 34.15 -24.94 14.72
CA ARG A 122 32.80 -25.52 14.77
C ARG A 122 32.06 -25.17 13.49
N VAL A 123 31.49 -26.18 12.85
CA VAL A 123 30.58 -26.02 11.71
C VAL A 123 29.17 -26.33 12.18
N THR A 124 28.27 -25.34 12.11
CA THR A 124 26.87 -25.50 12.50
C THR A 124 25.96 -25.39 11.28
N ARG A 125 25.07 -26.35 11.09
CA ARG A 125 23.94 -26.27 10.17
C ARG A 125 22.68 -25.91 10.96
N ALA A 126 21.99 -24.87 10.52
CA ALA A 126 20.69 -24.48 11.03
C ALA A 126 19.62 -24.69 9.94
N THR A 127 18.55 -25.39 10.28
CA THR A 127 17.39 -25.63 9.41
C THR A 127 16.16 -25.02 10.07
N TYR A 128 15.50 -24.09 9.38
CA TYR A 128 14.30 -23.40 9.86
C TYR A 128 13.09 -23.83 9.03
N GLU A 129 11.97 -24.12 9.70
CA GLU A 129 10.65 -24.13 9.07
C GLU A 129 9.98 -22.78 9.28
N VAL A 130 9.81 -22.03 8.19
CA VAL A 130 9.21 -20.69 8.22
C VAL A 130 7.89 -20.74 7.47
N ALA A 131 6.80 -20.40 8.16
CA ALA A 131 5.54 -20.04 7.52
C ALA A 131 5.63 -18.56 7.17
N ASN A 132 5.70 -18.25 5.88
CA ASN A 132 5.85 -16.89 5.36
C ASN A 132 4.59 -16.49 4.59
N GLU A 133 3.98 -15.38 4.96
CA GLU A 133 2.83 -14.82 4.26
C GLU A 133 3.27 -13.79 3.22
N ASP A 134 4.22 -12.89 3.56
CA ASP A 134 4.55 -11.77 2.67
C ASP A 134 6.00 -11.23 2.79
N ARG A 135 6.90 -11.90 3.53
CA ARG A 135 8.30 -11.42 3.59
C ARG A 135 9.12 -11.86 2.39
N GLN A 136 9.87 -10.93 1.83
CA GLN A 136 10.89 -11.21 0.81
C GLN A 136 12.17 -11.79 1.40
N PHE A 137 12.45 -11.55 2.69
CA PHE A 137 13.67 -11.97 3.36
C PHE A 137 13.42 -12.42 4.81
N VAL A 138 14.18 -13.42 5.25
CA VAL A 138 14.40 -13.72 6.68
C VAL A 138 15.74 -13.13 7.10
N LYS A 139 15.78 -12.45 8.25
CA LYS A 139 17.01 -11.90 8.81
C LYS A 139 17.47 -12.75 10.00
N LEU A 140 18.72 -13.17 9.99
CA LEU A 140 19.34 -13.96 11.06
C LEU A 140 20.56 -13.22 11.60
N LYS A 141 20.63 -13.02 12.92
CA LYS A 141 21.86 -12.56 13.56
C LYS A 141 22.76 -13.75 13.83
N LEU A 142 23.95 -13.76 13.25
CA LEU A 142 24.92 -14.82 13.52
C LEU A 142 25.61 -14.60 14.87
N PRO A 143 26.03 -15.69 15.56
CA PRO A 143 26.93 -15.55 16.69
C PRO A 143 28.22 -14.85 16.28
N GLN A 144 28.75 -13.99 17.15
CA GLN A 144 29.97 -13.22 16.89
C GLN A 144 31.13 -14.12 16.41
N GLY A 145 31.84 -13.67 15.38
CA GLY A 145 32.97 -14.40 14.78
C GLY A 145 32.58 -15.56 13.86
N SER A 146 31.28 -15.74 13.56
CA SER A 146 30.82 -16.73 12.59
C SER A 146 30.75 -16.12 11.19
N ALA A 147 30.92 -16.96 10.16
CA ALA A 147 30.73 -16.56 8.76
C ALA A 147 29.76 -17.51 8.06
N VAL A 148 28.98 -16.98 7.11
CA VAL A 148 28.08 -17.78 6.27
C VAL A 148 28.89 -18.60 5.27
N LEU A 149 28.78 -19.93 5.32
CA LEU A 149 29.41 -20.81 4.34
C LEU A 149 28.52 -21.08 3.11
N SER A 150 27.23 -21.32 3.35
CA SER A 150 26.23 -21.55 2.29
C SER A 150 24.84 -21.37 2.85
N VAL A 151 23.91 -20.86 2.03
CA VAL A 151 22.49 -20.74 2.36
C VAL A 151 21.65 -21.35 1.25
N LYS A 152 20.58 -22.05 1.64
CA LYS A 152 19.53 -22.51 0.73
C LYS A 152 18.18 -22.03 1.23
N SER A 153 17.31 -21.68 0.30
CA SER A 153 15.92 -21.31 0.53
C SER A 153 15.06 -22.22 -0.33
N ASP A 154 14.17 -22.99 0.30
CA ASP A 154 13.37 -24.04 -0.35
C ASP A 154 14.23 -24.97 -1.25
N GLY A 155 15.33 -25.48 -0.68
CA GLY A 155 16.28 -26.37 -1.37
C GLY A 155 17.19 -25.70 -2.42
N ARG A 156 16.89 -24.47 -2.85
CA ARG A 156 17.67 -23.73 -3.86
C ARG A 156 18.76 -22.87 -3.22
N LYS A 157 19.98 -22.88 -3.78
CA LYS A 157 21.06 -22.01 -3.28
C LYS A 157 20.72 -20.55 -3.56
N VAL A 158 20.82 -19.71 -2.54
CA VAL A 158 20.55 -18.26 -2.64
C VAL A 158 21.76 -17.45 -2.21
N LYS A 159 21.85 -16.20 -2.68
CA LYS A 159 22.83 -15.23 -2.18
C LYS A 159 22.24 -14.52 -0.98
N ALA A 160 22.83 -14.73 0.19
CA ALA A 160 22.50 -13.96 1.38
C ALA A 160 23.30 -12.66 1.41
N VAL A 161 22.75 -11.63 2.03
CA VAL A 161 23.40 -10.32 2.20
C VAL A 161 23.61 -10.08 3.69
N GLU A 162 24.83 -9.77 4.10
CA GLU A 162 25.15 -9.41 5.47
C GLU A 162 25.27 -7.89 5.58
N ASP A 163 24.68 -7.30 6.62
CA ASP A 163 24.84 -5.89 6.92
C ASP A 163 25.99 -5.65 7.93
N ASP A 164 26.32 -4.38 8.16
CA ASP A 164 27.39 -3.95 9.06
C ASP A 164 27.18 -4.35 10.53
N THR A 165 26.00 -4.88 10.88
CA THR A 165 25.67 -5.36 12.23
C THR A 165 25.86 -6.87 12.41
N GLY A 166 26.29 -7.58 11.36
CA GLY A 166 26.41 -9.04 11.32
C GLY A 166 25.05 -9.74 11.18
N THR A 167 24.04 -9.02 10.69
CA THR A 167 22.72 -9.57 10.40
C THR A 167 22.67 -10.01 8.95
N VAL A 168 22.30 -11.28 8.74
CA VAL A 168 22.27 -11.92 7.43
C VAL A 168 20.83 -11.98 6.93
N ALA A 169 20.54 -11.30 5.82
CA ALA A 169 19.29 -11.36 5.10
C ALA A 169 19.32 -12.48 4.05
N ILE A 170 18.34 -13.39 4.14
CA ILE A 170 18.18 -14.56 3.29
C ILE A 170 16.92 -14.39 2.45
N PRO A 171 17.01 -14.39 1.10
CA PRO A 171 15.84 -14.31 0.24
C PRO A 171 14.92 -15.52 0.42
N LEU A 172 13.62 -15.26 0.52
CA LEU A 172 12.58 -16.29 0.47
C LEU A 172 12.10 -16.50 -0.97
N PRO A 173 11.69 -17.72 -1.35
CA PRO A 173 10.97 -17.92 -2.60
C PRO A 173 9.70 -17.08 -2.59
N LYS A 174 9.29 -16.62 -3.78
CA LYS A 174 7.95 -16.06 -3.99
C LYS A 174 6.91 -17.17 -3.94
#